data_AF-A0A5J9WN54-F1
#
_entry.id   AF-A0A5J9WN54-F1
#
_cell.length_a   1.000
_cell.length_b   1.000
_cell.length_c   1.000
_cell.angle_alpha   90.00
_cell.angle_beta   90.00
_cell.angle_gamma   90.00
#
_symmetry.space_group_name_H-M   'P 1'
#
loop_
_entity.id
_entity.type
_entity.pdbx_description
1 polymer ?
#
loop_
_entity_poly.entity_id
_entity_poly.type
_entity_poly.pdbx_seq_one_letter_code
_entity_poly.pdbx_strand_id
1 'polypeptide(L)' 'MGLEVAESCVDVVVMEMVAAYCGRFYAAKPELAARRIEAIGFQVGHQLSERYTTKSSLTLPLPSLLV' A
#
# COMPACT_ATOMS: atom_id res chain seq x y z
N MET A 1 2.27 16.27 -14.21
CA MET A 1 0.81 16.50 -14.11
C MET A 1 0.04 15.22 -13.76
N GLY A 2 -0.08 14.22 -14.64
CA GLY A 2 -0.86 13.00 -14.32
C GLY A 2 -0.34 12.15 -13.14
N LEU A 3 0.99 12.07 -12.98
CA LEU A 3 1.62 11.35 -11.87
C LEU A 3 1.40 12.07 -10.52
N GLU A 4 1.57 13.39 -10.48
CA GLU A 4 1.40 14.20 -9.27
C GLU A 4 -0.06 14.18 -8.77
N VAL A 5 -1.04 14.14 -9.69
CA VAL A 5 -2.46 13.99 -9.34
C VAL A 5 -2.74 12.59 -8.78
N ALA A 6 -2.12 11.55 -9.36
CA ALA A 6 -2.25 10.19 -8.84
C ALA A 6 -1.61 10.04 -7.45
N GLU A 7 -0.44 10.63 -7.25
CA GLU A 7 0.27 10.63 -5.96
C GLU A 7 -0.54 11.37 -4.88
N SER A 8 -1.06 12.56 -5.20
CA SER A 8 -1.92 13.33 -4.30
C SER A 8 -3.22 12.58 -3.96
N CYS A 9 -3.81 11.85 -4.92
CA CYS A 9 -5.00 11.04 -4.66
C CYS A 9 -4.70 9.90 -3.67
N VAL A 10 -3.57 9.21 -3.85
CA VAL A 10 -3.15 8.14 -2.94
C VAL A 10 -2.90 8.68 -1.53
N ASP A 11 -2.24 9.83 -1.41
CA ASP A 11 -2.00 10.50 -0.12
C ASP A 11 -3.32 10.82 0.61
N VAL A 12 -4.28 11.42 -0.09
CA VAL A 12 -5.61 11.73 0.45
C VAL A 12 -6.34 10.46 0.91
N VAL A 13 -6.33 9.40 0.10
CA VAL A 13 -6.99 8.12 0.44
C VAL A 13 -6.34 7.49 1.68
N VAL A 14 -5.02 7.54 1.79
CA VAL A 14 -4.30 7.03 2.97
C VAL A 14 -4.67 7.84 4.22
N MET A 15 -4.73 9.17 4.10
CA MET A 15 -5.09 10.04 5.22
C MET A 15 -6.53 9.78 5.68
N GLU A 16 -7.48 9.66 4.77
CA GLU A 16 -8.88 9.32 5.12
C GLU A 16 -8.99 7.93 5.75
N MET A 17 -8.22 6.96 5.27
CA MET A 17 -8.17 5.62 5.87
C MET A 17 -7.68 5.67 7.32
N VAL A 18 -6.58 6.39 7.59
CA VAL A 18 -6.06 6.57 8.95
C VAL A 18 -7.09 7.28 9.83
N ALA A 19 -7.72 8.35 9.34
CA ALA A 19 -8.75 9.09 10.08
C ALA A 19 -9.97 8.21 10.41
N ALA A 20 -10.42 7.37 9.48
CA ALA A 20 -11.52 6.44 9.72
C ALA A 20 -11.17 5.38 10.76
N TYR A 21 -10.00 4.77 10.67
CA TYR A 21 -9.57 3.72 11.60
C TYR A 21 -9.29 4.27 13.00
N CYS A 22 -8.56 5.39 13.11
CA CYS A 22 -8.20 5.99 14.39
C CYS A 22 -9.31 6.86 15.00
N GLY A 23 -10.25 7.37 14.22
CA GLY A 23 -11.31 8.27 14.70
C GLY A 23 -12.70 7.63 14.81
N ARG A 24 -13.04 6.66 13.96
CA ARG A 24 -14.36 6.00 13.95
C ARG A 24 -14.33 4.55 14.41
N PHE A 25 -13.48 3.72 13.82
CA PHE A 25 -13.51 2.27 14.08
C PHE A 25 -12.83 1.87 15.39
N TYR A 26 -11.68 2.46 15.70
CA TYR A 26 -10.85 2.11 16.85
C TYR A 26 -10.44 3.34 17.66
N ALA A 27 -11.37 4.29 17.84
CA ALA A 27 -11.14 5.57 18.51
C ALA A 27 -10.44 5.47 19.88
N ALA A 28 -10.76 4.43 20.65
CA ALA A 28 -10.18 4.20 21.98
C ALA A 28 -9.01 3.20 21.98
N LYS A 29 -8.60 2.67 20.81
CA LYS A 29 -7.63 1.58 20.68
C LYS A 29 -6.71 1.82 19.46
N PRO A 30 -5.85 2.85 19.49
CA PRO A 30 -5.00 3.20 18.36
C PRO A 30 -4.05 2.07 17.94
N GLU A 31 -3.64 1.20 18.87
CA GLU A 31 -2.78 0.04 18.59
C GLU A 31 -3.49 -0.96 17.68
N LEU A 32 -4.79 -1.18 17.90
CA LEU A 32 -5.60 -2.06 17.06
C LEU A 32 -5.83 -1.44 15.68
N ALA A 33 -6.01 -0.11 15.61
CA ALA A 33 -6.10 0.64 14.37
C ALA A 33 -4.81 0.47 13.52
N ALA A 34 -3.66 0.69 14.17
CA ALA A 34 -2.34 0.56 13.54
C ALA A 34 -2.11 -0.85 12.99
N ARG A 35 -2.42 -1.90 13.77
CA ARG A 35 -2.31 -3.29 13.32
C ARG A 35 -3.18 -3.61 12.11
N ARG A 36 -4.39 -3.04 12.04
CA ARG A 36 -5.28 -3.24 10.89
C ARG A 36 -4.76 -2.53 9.64
N ILE A 37 -4.28 -1.30 9.80
CA ILE A 37 -3.66 -0.54 8.70
C ILE A 37 -2.41 -1.25 8.19
N GLU A 38 -1.56 -1.76 9.09
CA GLU A 38 -0.38 -2.57 8.77
C GLU A 38 -0.75 -3.82 7.95
N ALA A 39 -1.76 -4.58 8.39
CA ALA A 39 -2.21 -5.77 7.68
C ALA A 39 -2.75 -5.46 6.27
N ILE A 40 -3.46 -4.34 6.09
CA ILE A 40 -3.91 -3.88 4.78
C ILE A 40 -2.69 -3.55 3.90
N GLY A 41 -1.73 -2.79 4.42
CA GLY A 41 -0.49 -2.45 3.72
C GLY A 41 0.29 -3.69 3.29
N PHE A 42 0.41 -4.70 4.15
CA PHE A 42 1.03 -5.98 3.82
C PHE A 42 0.30 -6.70 2.69
N GLN A 43 -1.03 -6.84 2.77
CA GLN A 43 -1.82 -7.55 1.75
C GLN A 43 -1.80 -6.84 0.39
N VAL A 44 -1.88 -5.51 0.38
CA VAL A 44 -1.77 -4.71 -0.85
C VAL A 44 -0.36 -4.82 -1.41
N GLY A 45 0.67 -4.64 -0.58
CA GLY A 45 2.07 -4.76 -0.96
C GLY A 45 2.41 -6.13 -1.54
N HIS A 46 1.89 -7.21 -0.95
CA HIS A 46 2.04 -8.57 -1.47
C HIS A 46 1.44 -8.71 -2.87
N GLN A 47 0.18 -8.28 -3.06
CA GLN A 47 -0.48 -8.34 -4.38
C GLN A 47 0.25 -7.49 -5.42
N LEU A 48 0.78 -6.32 -5.03
CA LEU A 48 1.60 -5.51 -5.91
C LEU A 48 2.90 -6.24 -6.27
N SER A 49 3.60 -6.82 -5.30
CA SER A 49 4.82 -7.59 -5.52
C SER A 49 4.60 -8.72 -6.52
N GLU A 50 3.52 -9.50 -6.37
CA GLU A 50 3.15 -10.54 -7.33
C GLU A 50 2.92 -9.97 -8.73
N ARG A 51 2.13 -8.88 -8.83
CA ARG A 51 1.86 -8.23 -10.12
C ARG A 51 3.13 -7.70 -10.76
N TYR A 52 4.03 -7.08 -10.01
CA TYR A 52 5.28 -6.55 -10.55
C TYR A 52 6.27 -7.67 -10.88
N THR A 53 6.28 -8.76 -10.13
CA THR A 53 7.16 -9.92 -10.38
C THR A 53 6.69 -10.73 -11.60
N THR A 54 5.40 -11.03 -11.70
CA THR A 54 4.80 -11.74 -12.86
C THR A 54 4.83 -10.89 -14.14
N LYS A 55 4.66 -9.56 -14.02
CA LYS A 55 4.76 -8.66 -15.17
C LYS A 55 6.21 -8.48 -15.61
N SER A 56 7.17 -8.52 -14.67
CA SER A 56 8.61 -8.50 -14.98
C SER A 56 9.11 -9.79 -15.61
N SER A 57 8.57 -10.96 -15.24
CA SER A 57 8.95 -12.26 -15.84
C SER A 57 8.43 -12.46 -17.27
N LEU A 58 7.46 -11.66 -17.74
CA LEU A 58 7.03 -11.63 -19.14
C LEU A 58 7.78 -10.59 -19.99
N THR A 59 8.67 -9.77 -19.40
CA THR A 59 9.36 -8.69 -20.13
C THR A 59 10.89 -8.65 -19.95
N LEU A 60 11.51 -9.40 -19.04
CA LEU A 60 12.97 -9.39 -18.89
C LEU A 60 13.55 -10.79 -18.57
N PRO A 61 14.61 -11.25 -19.27
CA PRO A 61 15.39 -12.37 -18.82
C PRO A 61 16.09 -11.98 -17.50
N LEU A 62 15.86 -12.76 -16.44
CA LEU A 62 16.62 -12.72 -15.18
C LEU A 62 18.12 -12.77 -15.50
N PRO A 63 18.91 -11.71 -15.22
CA PRO A 63 19.58 -11.60 -13.92
C PRO A 63 20.00 -10.16 -13.55
N SER A 64 19.31 -9.45 -12.65
CA SER A 64 19.83 -8.15 -12.14
C SER A 64 19.41 -7.73 -10.73
N LEU A 65 18.73 -8.57 -9.94
CA LEU A 65 18.37 -8.22 -8.55
C LEU A 65 19.20 -8.97 -7.51
N LEU A 66 20.52 -8.88 -7.64
CA LEU A 66 21.45 -9.16 -6.55
C LEU A 66 22.56 -8.10 -6.54
N VAL A 67 22.19 -6.88 -6.16
CA VAL A 67 23.06 -5.86 -5.54
C VAL A 67 22.20 -5.10 -4.55
#